data_AF-A0AAN8JEM3-F1
#
_entry.id   AF-A0AAN8JEM3-F1
#
_cell.length_a   1.000
_cell.length_b   1.000
_cell.length_c   1.000
_cell.angle_alpha   90.00
_cell.angle_beta   90.00
_cell.angle_gamma   90.00
#
_symmetry.space_group_name_H-M   'P 1'
#
loop_
_entity.id
_entity.type
_entity.pdbx_description
1 polymer ?
#
loop_
_entity_poly.entity_id
_entity_poly.type
_entity_poly.pdbx_seq_one_letter_code
_entity_poly.pdbx_strand_id
1 'polypeptide(L)' 'MLAKIIFVLFGLLAVSKSQGDYCPDGTPIALCFSNPCVTATCSAYPEADCETNFCGSDACTAQFFVNGEQVTC' A
#
# COMPACT_ATOMS: atom_id res chain seq x y z
N MET A 1 -2.33 -13.58 -43.39
CA MET A 1 -3.46 -13.20 -42.50
C MET A 1 -3.47 -14.05 -41.22
N LEU A 2 -3.18 -15.36 -41.28
CA LEU A 2 -3.07 -16.23 -40.09
C LEU A 2 -2.02 -15.79 -39.05
N ALA A 3 -0.84 -15.31 -39.47
CA ALA A 3 0.22 -14.90 -38.52
C ALA A 3 -0.18 -13.70 -37.63
N LYS A 4 -1.03 -12.79 -38.12
CA LYS A 4 -1.52 -11.64 -37.33
C LYS A 4 -2.48 -12.07 -36.22
N ILE A 5 -3.25 -13.13 -36.44
CA ILE A 5 -4.20 -13.68 -35.47
C ILE A 5 -3.47 -14.29 -34.27
N ILE A 6 -2.32 -14.93 -34.51
CA ILE A 6 -1.50 -15.55 -33.45
C ILE A 6 -0.93 -14.49 -32.49
N PHE A 7 -0.41 -13.36 -33.01
CA PHE A 7 0.09 -12.27 -32.17
C PHE A 7 -1.01 -11.62 -31.32
N VAL A 8 -2.23 -11.51 -31.85
CA VAL A 8 -3.38 -10.99 -31.11
C VAL A 8 -3.81 -11.95 -29.99
N LEU A 9 -3.79 -13.27 -30.24
CA LEU A 9 -4.11 -14.30 -29.24
C LEU A 9 -3.06 -14.37 -28.13
N PHE A 10 -1.76 -14.24 -28.44
CA PHE A 10 -0.71 -14.15 -27.44
C PHE A 10 -0.70 -12.81 -26.69
N GLY A 11 -1.06 -11.71 -27.36
CA GLY A 11 -1.17 -10.38 -26.74
C GLY A 11 -2.36 -10.23 -25.80
N LEU A 12 -3.50 -10.88 -26.08
CA LEU A 12 -4.68 -10.88 -25.22
C LEU A 12 -4.52 -11.70 -23.94
N LEU A 13 -3.52 -12.58 -23.85
CA LEU A 13 -3.18 -13.28 -22.60
C LEU A 13 -2.33 -12.41 -21.65
N ALA A 14 -1.77 -11.30 -22.11
CA ALA A 14 -1.24 -10.25 -21.25
C ALA A 14 -2.40 -9.33 -20.81
N VAL A 15 -3.39 -9.91 -20.12
CA VAL A 15 -4.45 -9.16 -19.45
C VAL A 15 -3.79 -8.07 -18.61
N SER A 16 -4.19 -6.84 -18.88
CA SER A 16 -3.77 -5.61 -18.21
C SER A 16 -3.68 -5.82 -16.70
N LYS A 17 -2.51 -5.56 -16.12
CA LYS A 17 -2.39 -5.35 -14.68
C LYS A 17 -3.20 -4.10 -14.32
N SER A 18 -4.48 -4.27 -14.01
CA SER A 18 -5.23 -3.28 -13.24
C SER A 18 -4.65 -3.32 -11.82
N GLN A 19 -3.57 -2.57 -11.57
CA GLN A 19 -3.07 -2.34 -10.21
C GLN A 19 -4.15 -1.54 -9.47
N GLY A 20 -5.08 -2.24 -8.83
CA GLY A 20 -6.02 -1.72 -7.86
C GLY A 20 -5.85 -2.50 -6.55
N ASP A 21 -5.67 -1.76 -5.47
CA ASP A 21 -5.86 -2.15 -4.06
C ASP A 21 -4.94 -3.21 -3.42
N TYR A 22 -3.75 -3.46 -3.98
CA TYR A 22 -2.74 -4.34 -3.35
C TYR A 22 -1.47 -3.59 -2.99
N CYS A 23 -0.90 -3.97 -1.86
CA CYS A 23 0.38 -3.50 -1.35
C CYS A 23 1.55 -4.04 -2.18
N PRO A 24 2.77 -3.47 -2.05
CA PRO A 24 3.93 -3.89 -2.84
C PRO A 24 4.30 -5.37 -2.71
N ASP A 25 3.98 -6.00 -1.57
CA ASP A 25 4.18 -7.42 -1.30
C ASP A 25 3.03 -8.32 -1.82
N GLY A 26 2.02 -7.73 -2.46
CA GLY A 26 0.84 -8.41 -2.98
C GLY A 26 -0.25 -8.66 -1.94
N THR A 27 -0.09 -8.19 -0.69
CA THR A 27 -1.16 -8.25 0.31
C THR A 27 -2.28 -7.26 -0.02
N PRO A 28 -3.54 -7.56 0.31
CA PRO A 28 -4.64 -6.62 0.09
C PRO A 28 -4.51 -5.41 1.02
N ILE A 29 -4.88 -4.23 0.52
CA ILE A 29 -5.05 -3.03 1.35
C ILE A 29 -6.24 -3.24 2.28
N ALA A 30 -6.07 -2.96 3.58
CA ALA A 30 -7.15 -3.04 4.55
C ALA A 30 -8.02 -1.78 4.57
N LEU A 31 -9.33 -1.96 4.72
CA LEU A 31 -10.27 -0.87 5.03
C LEU A 31 -10.31 -0.65 6.54
N CYS A 32 -9.79 0.49 7.01
CA CYS A 32 -9.80 0.83 8.43
C CYS A 32 -11.13 1.46 8.85
N PHE A 33 -11.62 1.11 10.05
CA PHE A 33 -12.80 1.75 10.64
C PHE A 33 -12.57 3.23 10.94
N SER A 34 -11.35 3.59 11.34
CA SER A 34 -10.90 4.95 11.59
C SER A 34 -9.42 5.10 11.23
N ASN A 35 -8.99 6.34 11.00
CA ASN A 35 -7.58 6.65 10.81
C ASN A 35 -6.85 6.61 12.18
N PRO A 36 -5.86 5.72 12.39
CA PRO A 36 -5.16 5.60 13.66
C PRO A 36 -4.33 6.83 14.04
N CYS A 37 -3.90 7.64 13.08
CA CYS A 37 -3.17 8.90 13.34
C CYS A 37 -4.05 10.00 13.96
N VAL A 38 -5.37 9.85 14.00
CA VAL A 38 -6.26 10.83 14.66
C VAL A 38 -6.05 10.87 16.17
N THR A 39 -5.70 9.73 16.78
CA THR A 39 -5.54 9.61 18.24
C THR A 39 -4.15 9.16 18.66
N ALA A 40 -3.35 8.61 17.74
CA ALA A 40 -2.00 8.17 18.05
C ALA A 40 -1.07 9.39 18.23
N THR A 41 -0.23 9.32 19.26
CA THR A 41 0.80 10.32 19.53
C THR A 41 2.09 9.63 19.93
N CYS A 42 3.22 10.22 19.58
CA CYS A 42 4.54 9.68 19.88
C CYS A 42 5.25 10.59 20.88
N SER A 43 5.24 10.24 22.18
CA SER A 43 5.81 11.12 23.22
C SER A 43 7.32 11.31 23.12
N ALA A 44 8.04 10.33 22.56
CA ALA A 44 9.47 10.43 22.30
C ALA A 44 9.79 11.40 21.15
N TYR A 45 8.88 11.53 20.17
CA TYR A 45 9.00 12.40 19.01
C TYR A 45 7.70 13.18 18.78
N PRO A 46 7.42 14.24 19.56
CA PRO A 46 6.14 14.97 19.48
C PRO A 46 5.89 15.65 18.14
N GLU A 47 6.95 15.94 17.39
CA GLU A 47 6.92 16.58 16.07
C GLU A 47 7.00 15.56 14.91
N ALA A 48 6.89 14.26 15.18
CA ALA A 48 6.93 13.24 14.14
C ALA A 48 5.68 13.29 13.26
N ASP A 49 5.88 13.14 11.95
CA ASP A 49 4.80 12.93 11.00
C ASP A 49 4.18 11.55 11.23
N CYS A 50 2.85 11.47 11.31
CA CYS A 50 2.14 10.21 11.43
C CYS A 50 1.56 9.78 10.08
N GLU A 51 1.88 8.56 9.66
CA GLU A 51 1.31 7.91 8.49
C GLU A 51 0.58 6.64 8.89
N THR A 52 -0.57 6.39 8.26
CA THR A 52 -1.31 5.14 8.47
C THR A 52 -0.79 4.07 7.52
N ASN A 53 -0.35 2.95 8.06
CA ASN A 53 -0.08 1.76 7.27
C ASN A 53 -1.38 0.99 7.02
N PHE A 54 -1.74 0.81 5.75
CA PHE A 54 -2.92 0.01 5.34
C PHE A 54 -2.54 -1.39 4.83
N CYS A 55 -1.25 -1.73 4.89
CA CYS A 55 -0.70 -2.92 4.25
C CYS A 55 -0.31 -4.01 5.24
N GLY A 56 -0.43 -5.26 4.80
CA GLY A 56 0.00 -6.45 5.53
C GLY A 56 -0.98 -6.94 6.59
N SER A 57 -0.51 -7.89 7.41
CA SER A 57 -1.24 -8.44 8.56
C SER A 57 -1.51 -7.42 9.66
N ASP A 58 -0.64 -6.41 9.76
CA ASP A 58 -0.65 -5.37 10.79
C ASP A 58 -1.08 -4.02 10.21
N ALA A 59 -2.07 -4.07 9.32
CA ALA A 59 -2.70 -2.89 8.74
C ALA A 59 -3.47 -2.08 9.78
N CYS A 60 -3.85 -0.85 9.41
CA CYS A 60 -4.50 0.13 10.28
C CYS A 60 -3.65 0.52 11.50
N THR A 61 -2.33 0.60 11.31
CA THR A 61 -1.37 1.01 12.35
C THR A 61 -0.84 2.40 12.07
N ALA A 62 -0.60 3.18 13.13
CA ALA A 62 0.08 4.46 13.05
C ALA A 62 1.59 4.23 13.03
N GLN A 63 2.28 4.78 12.04
CA GLN A 63 3.73 4.78 11.91
C GLN A 63 4.23 6.21 12.00
N PHE A 64 5.30 6.45 12.76
CA PHE A 64 5.82 7.79 13.01
C PHE A 64 7.15 7.98 12.30
N PHE A 65 7.34 9.17 11.71
CA PHE A 65 8.51 9.51 10.90
C PHE A 65 9.10 10.84 11.32
N VAL A 66 10.43 10.94 11.35
CA VAL A 66 11.16 12.19 11.58
C VAL A 66 12.09 12.40 10.40
N ASN A 67 11.91 13.50 9.66
CA ASN A 67 12.64 13.76 8.41
C ASN A 67 12.54 12.61 7.38
N GLY A 68 11.39 11.90 7.36
CA GLY A 68 11.15 10.77 6.47
C GLY A 68 11.75 9.43 6.91
N GLU A 69 12.40 9.36 8.08
CA GLU A 69 12.88 8.10 8.66
C GLU A 69 11.91 7.61 9.74
N GLN A 70 11.54 6.32 9.68
CA GLN A 70 10.62 5.74 10.65
C GLN A 70 11.29 5.65 12.03
N VAL A 71 10.60 6.14 13.06
CA VAL A 71 11.06 6.09 14.44
C VAL A 71 10.24 5.09 15.24
N THR A 72 10.87 4.48 16.25
CA THR A 72 10.16 3.65 17.22
C THR A 72 9.52 4.54 18.28
N CYS A 73 8.19 4.49 18.30
CA CYS A 73 7.36 4.77 19.44
C CYS A 73 6.71 3.45 19.90
#